data_AF-A0A965R2V8-F1
#
_entry.id   AF-A0A965R2V8-F1
#
_cell.length_a   1.000
_cell.length_b   1.000
_cell.length_c   1.000
_cell.angle_alpha   90.00
_cell.angle_beta   90.00
_cell.angle_gamma   90.00
#
_symmetry.space_group_name_H-M   'P 1'
#
loop_
_entity.id
_entity.type
_entity.pdbx_description
1 polymer ?
#
loop_
_entity_poly.entity_id
_entity_poly.type
_entity_poly.pdbx_seq_one_letter_code
_entity_poly.pdbx_strand_id
1 'polypeptide(L)'
;MRRLVLGILAIFSLNLNAQFSDSFSDGELNNNPKWIYNTGDFEVISGRLKTLNANGSAVKYGISSLVNYDSAEIYTWEFQYGINPSSANYTEFWISADSWVEKARNGYFVRAGNTKDEISLYKMVNGVATEILSGTDGELNKTNNYYKVWLVRKGDSVSLYRKDLVTTTTVLEGTIYEKGLKGGRYVGIHVIQNGTTAIGKHFFDNIYIGKKIRDTLPPKMASAEFIYPNKISVTFNEPVKNLQSTQFSLSVNGTSQGNPSLIIPDFLAPEKCILQFSQNIKT
;
A
#
# COMPACT_ATOMS: atom_id res chain seq x y z
N MET A 1 -20.28 -13.90 -58.01
CA MET A 1 -19.11 -13.33 -57.31
C MET A 1 -19.30 -13.52 -55.81
N ARG A 2 -18.53 -14.40 -55.16
CA ARG A 2 -18.63 -14.65 -53.71
C ARG A 2 -17.96 -13.50 -52.95
N ARG A 3 -18.73 -12.76 -52.14
CA ARG A 3 -18.20 -11.68 -51.29
C ARG A 3 -17.62 -12.31 -50.03
N LEU A 4 -16.30 -12.22 -49.86
CA LEU A 4 -15.62 -12.50 -48.59
C LEU A 4 -15.90 -11.33 -47.64
N VAL A 5 -16.52 -11.61 -46.51
CA VAL A 5 -16.66 -10.64 -45.40
C VAL A 5 -15.56 -10.96 -44.39
N LEU A 6 -14.58 -10.07 -44.28
CA LEU A 6 -13.52 -10.16 -43.28
C LEU A 6 -14.04 -9.50 -41.99
N GLY A 7 -14.43 -10.30 -41.00
CA GLY A 7 -14.80 -9.80 -39.68
C GLY A 7 -13.55 -9.45 -38.87
N ILE A 8 -13.30 -8.16 -38.65
CA ILE A 8 -12.27 -7.70 -37.72
C ILE A 8 -12.83 -7.87 -36.30
N LEU A 9 -12.31 -8.87 -35.57
CA LEU A 9 -12.58 -9.04 -34.15
C LEU A 9 -11.76 -8.00 -33.38
N ALA A 10 -12.37 -6.86 -33.05
CA ALA A 10 -11.78 -5.87 -32.17
C ALA A 10 -11.71 -6.45 -30.74
N ILE A 11 -10.55 -6.98 -30.36
CA ILE A 11 -10.25 -7.36 -28.98
C ILE A 11 -10.10 -6.05 -28.20
N PHE A 12 -11.19 -5.57 -27.61
CA PHE A 12 -11.11 -4.54 -26.58
C PHE A 12 -10.36 -5.15 -25.41
N SER A 13 -9.10 -4.75 -25.22
CA SER A 13 -8.35 -4.99 -23.99
C SER A 13 -9.07 -4.24 -22.87
N LEU A 14 -10.04 -4.89 -22.22
CA LEU A 14 -10.57 -4.41 -20.96
C LEU A 14 -9.41 -4.42 -19.97
N ASN A 15 -8.92 -3.22 -19.63
CA ASN A 15 -8.03 -3.04 -18.50
C ASN A 15 -8.83 -3.40 -17.24
N LEU A 16 -8.81 -4.68 -16.89
CA LEU A 16 -9.30 -5.14 -15.59
C LEU A 16 -8.33 -4.59 -14.55
N ASN A 17 -8.76 -3.59 -13.81
CA ASN A 17 -8.04 -3.10 -12.66
C ASN A 17 -7.99 -4.22 -11.62
N ALA A 18 -6.87 -4.93 -11.55
CA ALA A 18 -6.60 -5.96 -10.55
C ALA A 18 -6.19 -5.34 -9.19
N GLN A 19 -6.58 -4.09 -8.95
CA GLN A 19 -6.31 -3.33 -7.74
C GLN A 19 -7.62 -2.88 -7.11
N PHE A 20 -7.65 -2.89 -5.79
CA PHE A 20 -8.70 -2.31 -4.97
C PHE A 20 -8.11 -1.14 -4.21
N SER A 21 -8.77 0.01 -4.23
CA SER A 21 -8.31 1.16 -3.48
C SER A 21 -9.48 2.00 -3.02
N ASP A 22 -9.36 2.55 -1.82
CA ASP A 22 -10.28 3.54 -1.30
C ASP A 22 -9.57 4.46 -0.30
N SER A 23 -9.58 5.75 -0.58
CA SER A 23 -9.10 6.82 0.31
C SER A 23 -10.25 7.58 0.97
N PHE A 24 -11.50 7.17 0.74
CA PHE A 24 -12.73 7.78 1.24
C PHE A 24 -12.86 9.29 0.96
N SER A 25 -12.04 9.83 0.07
CA SER A 25 -11.91 11.27 -0.21
C SER A 25 -13.09 11.83 -1.01
N ASP A 26 -13.86 10.95 -1.64
CA ASP A 26 -15.12 11.27 -2.32
C ASP A 26 -16.30 11.41 -1.33
N GLY A 27 -16.12 11.05 -0.06
CA GLY A 27 -17.09 11.28 1.00
C GLY A 27 -18.23 10.26 1.04
N GLU A 28 -18.09 9.12 0.37
CA GLU A 28 -19.20 8.17 0.15
C GLU A 28 -18.76 6.70 0.18
N LEU A 29 -19.71 5.76 0.14
CA LEU A 29 -19.46 4.30 0.30
C LEU A 29 -20.16 3.44 -0.76
N ASN A 30 -20.82 4.05 -1.73
CA ASN A 30 -21.67 3.42 -2.73
C ASN A 30 -20.98 3.26 -4.08
N ASN A 31 -19.93 4.02 -4.40
CA ASN A 31 -19.16 3.88 -5.63
C ASN A 31 -17.64 3.94 -5.39
N ASN A 32 -16.90 3.32 -6.31
CA ASN A 32 -15.44 3.41 -6.43
C ASN A 32 -14.61 3.31 -5.13
N PRO A 33 -14.81 2.27 -4.29
CA PRO A 33 -15.58 1.06 -4.52
C PRO A 33 -16.94 1.05 -3.81
N LYS A 34 -17.85 0.19 -4.27
CA LYS A 34 -19.11 -0.04 -3.55
C LYS A 34 -18.87 -0.90 -2.32
N TRP A 35 -19.27 -0.40 -1.16
CA TRP A 35 -19.28 -1.13 0.09
C TRP A 35 -20.65 -1.70 0.44
N ILE A 36 -20.64 -2.77 1.23
CA ILE A 36 -21.79 -3.51 1.74
C ILE A 36 -21.66 -3.49 3.27
N TYR A 37 -22.63 -2.89 3.94
CA TYR A 37 -22.67 -2.69 5.39
C TYR A 37 -24.13 -2.46 5.82
N ASN A 38 -24.42 -2.54 7.12
CA ASN A 38 -25.75 -2.14 7.61
C ASN A 38 -25.81 -0.62 7.82
N THR A 39 -26.96 -0.04 7.52
CA THR A 39 -27.21 1.39 7.72
C THR A 39 -26.95 1.79 9.19
N GLY A 40 -26.12 2.80 9.40
CA GLY A 40 -25.78 3.32 10.73
C GLY A 40 -24.54 2.69 11.39
N ASP A 41 -23.91 1.70 10.76
CA ASP A 41 -22.68 1.09 11.30
C ASP A 41 -21.42 1.87 10.93
N PHE A 42 -21.43 2.56 9.79
CA PHE A 42 -20.29 3.30 9.24
C PHE A 42 -20.72 4.61 8.58
N GLU A 43 -19.84 5.60 8.60
CA GLU A 43 -19.94 6.85 7.84
C GLU A 43 -18.57 7.25 7.29
N VAL A 44 -18.55 8.09 6.26
CA VAL A 44 -17.34 8.81 5.86
C VAL A 44 -17.40 10.21 6.44
N ILE A 45 -16.36 10.60 7.19
CA ILE A 45 -16.23 11.92 7.77
C ILE A 45 -14.81 12.44 7.57
N SER A 46 -14.70 13.68 7.08
CA SER A 46 -13.42 14.32 6.79
C SER A 46 -12.50 13.48 5.91
N GLY A 47 -13.06 12.78 4.91
CA GLY A 47 -12.33 11.92 3.99
C GLY A 47 -11.84 10.61 4.60
N ARG A 48 -12.43 10.13 5.70
CA ARG A 48 -12.04 8.88 6.37
C ARG A 48 -13.26 8.04 6.72
N LEU A 49 -13.14 6.73 6.62
CA LEU A 49 -14.16 5.81 7.13
C LEU A 49 -14.13 5.79 8.65
N LYS A 50 -15.27 6.07 9.29
CA LYS A 50 -15.45 6.04 10.73
C LYS A 50 -16.53 5.03 11.11
N THR A 51 -16.25 4.23 12.14
CA THR A 51 -17.28 3.37 12.74
C THR A 51 -18.29 4.22 13.51
N LEU A 52 -19.57 3.91 13.38
CA LEU A 52 -20.65 4.55 14.14
C LEU A 52 -21.25 3.60 15.17
N ASN A 53 -21.76 2.44 14.73
CA ASN A 53 -22.65 1.59 15.54
C ASN A 53 -23.75 2.44 16.21
N ALA A 54 -24.50 3.19 15.39
CA ALA A 54 -25.42 4.23 15.86
C ALA A 54 -26.50 3.71 16.83
N ASN A 55 -26.88 2.43 16.71
CA ASN A 55 -27.84 1.78 17.61
C ASN A 55 -27.21 1.28 18.92
N GLY A 56 -25.88 1.36 19.07
CA GLY A 56 -25.11 0.98 20.25
C GLY A 56 -25.22 -0.49 20.68
N SER A 57 -25.88 -1.32 19.86
CA SER A 57 -26.32 -2.67 20.22
C SER A 57 -25.54 -3.77 19.52
N ALA A 58 -24.82 -3.44 18.44
CA ALA A 58 -24.04 -4.43 17.70
C ALA A 58 -22.71 -4.70 18.42
N VAL A 59 -22.50 -5.95 18.84
CA VAL A 59 -21.21 -6.41 19.37
C VAL A 59 -20.23 -6.74 18.25
N LYS A 60 -20.77 -7.11 17.09
CA LYS A 60 -20.02 -7.45 15.87
C LYS A 60 -20.72 -6.82 14.68
N TYR A 61 -19.98 -6.09 13.87
CA TYR A 61 -20.49 -5.45 12.66
C TYR A 61 -19.34 -5.23 11.68
N GLY A 62 -19.65 -5.08 10.40
CA GLY A 62 -18.61 -4.96 9.38
C GLY A 62 -19.05 -4.31 8.10
N ILE A 63 -18.05 -4.00 7.29
CA ILE A 63 -18.19 -3.40 5.97
C ILE A 63 -17.32 -4.18 4.99
N SER A 64 -17.91 -4.61 3.88
CA SER A 64 -17.26 -5.47 2.88
C SER A 64 -17.35 -4.87 1.50
N SER A 65 -16.35 -5.09 0.65
CA SER A 65 -16.45 -4.81 -0.77
C SER A 65 -16.05 -6.03 -1.58
N LEU A 66 -16.68 -6.18 -2.75
CA LEU A 66 -16.32 -7.22 -3.72
C LEU A 66 -14.99 -6.88 -4.36
N VAL A 67 -14.13 -7.88 -4.49
CA VAL A 67 -12.79 -7.70 -5.04
C VAL A 67 -12.44 -8.82 -6.00
N ASN A 68 -11.54 -8.49 -6.92
CA ASN A 68 -10.98 -9.45 -7.86
C ASN A 68 -9.49 -9.11 -8.09
N TYR A 69 -8.64 -9.53 -7.16
CA TYR A 69 -7.20 -9.26 -7.18
C TYR A 69 -6.34 -10.54 -7.07
N ASP A 70 -6.44 -11.46 -8.03
CA ASP A 70 -5.63 -12.69 -8.00
C ASP A 70 -4.10 -12.48 -8.02
N SER A 71 -3.62 -11.26 -8.30
CA SER A 71 -2.20 -10.91 -8.40
C SER A 71 -1.72 -9.84 -7.42
N ALA A 72 -2.43 -9.58 -6.33
CA ALA A 72 -2.00 -8.60 -5.34
C ALA A 72 -0.69 -9.01 -4.64
N GLU A 73 0.27 -8.09 -4.65
CA GLU A 73 1.58 -8.18 -4.01
C GLU A 73 1.67 -7.33 -2.73
N ILE A 74 0.84 -6.28 -2.63
CA ILE A 74 0.77 -5.36 -1.50
C ILE A 74 -0.67 -5.22 -1.05
N TYR A 75 -0.85 -5.22 0.27
CA TYR A 75 -2.10 -4.89 0.95
C TYR A 75 -1.74 -3.84 2.00
N THR A 76 -2.33 -2.65 1.94
CA THR A 76 -2.03 -1.55 2.86
C THR A 76 -3.31 -0.84 3.25
N TRP A 77 -3.34 -0.35 4.48
CA TRP A 77 -4.38 0.52 4.99
C TRP A 77 -3.83 1.31 6.18
N GLU A 78 -4.58 2.32 6.58
CA GLU A 78 -4.34 3.07 7.80
C GLU A 78 -5.51 2.87 8.76
N PHE A 79 -5.23 2.85 10.05
CA PHE A 79 -6.26 2.85 11.08
C PHE A 79 -5.88 3.78 12.21
N GLN A 80 -6.89 4.39 12.84
CA GLN A 80 -6.73 5.13 14.09
C GLN A 80 -7.76 4.72 15.12
N TYR A 81 -7.31 4.30 16.31
CA TYR A 81 -8.18 4.00 17.45
C TYR A 81 -8.00 5.04 18.55
N GLY A 82 -9.10 5.68 18.93
CA GLY A 82 -9.15 6.59 20.09
C GLY A 82 -9.35 5.87 21.43
N ILE A 83 -8.93 4.60 21.51
CA ILE A 83 -8.96 3.73 22.69
C ILE A 83 -7.75 2.76 22.66
N ASN A 84 -7.41 2.18 23.81
CA ASN A 84 -6.60 0.96 23.84
C ASN A 84 -7.52 -0.21 23.40
N PRO A 85 -7.19 -0.93 22.31
CA PRO A 85 -7.91 -2.15 21.97
C PRO A 85 -7.68 -3.25 23.04
N SER A 86 -8.39 -4.37 22.92
CA SER A 86 -8.30 -5.50 23.84
C SER A 86 -8.86 -6.76 23.18
N SER A 87 -8.84 -7.89 23.89
CA SER A 87 -9.51 -9.13 23.44
C SER A 87 -11.03 -9.02 23.29
N ALA A 88 -11.65 -7.95 23.80
CA ALA A 88 -13.08 -7.68 23.67
C ALA A 88 -13.39 -6.47 22.76
N ASN A 89 -12.38 -5.69 22.38
CA ASN A 89 -12.50 -4.50 21.54
C ASN A 89 -11.34 -4.48 20.55
N TYR A 90 -11.57 -4.99 19.34
CA TYR A 90 -10.54 -5.08 18.30
C TYR A 90 -11.19 -4.97 16.94
N THR A 91 -10.36 -4.76 15.91
CA THR A 91 -10.84 -4.84 14.54
C THR A 91 -9.97 -5.77 13.71
N GLU A 92 -10.58 -6.31 12.66
CA GLU A 92 -9.97 -7.21 11.71
C GLU A 92 -10.05 -6.57 10.33
N PHE A 93 -8.91 -6.30 9.73
CA PHE A 93 -8.81 -5.90 8.34
C PHE A 93 -8.66 -7.16 7.47
N TRP A 94 -9.74 -7.57 6.83
CA TRP A 94 -9.80 -8.75 5.97
C TRP A 94 -9.26 -8.43 4.59
N ILE A 95 -8.12 -9.03 4.25
CA ILE A 95 -7.47 -8.95 2.94
C ILE A 95 -7.90 -10.08 1.99
N SER A 96 -8.71 -11.01 2.48
CA SER A 96 -9.28 -12.10 1.70
C SER A 96 -10.35 -12.76 2.56
N ALA A 97 -11.61 -12.70 2.12
CA ALA A 97 -12.72 -13.42 2.73
C ALA A 97 -13.53 -14.19 1.67
N ASP A 98 -14.08 -15.35 2.06
CA ASP A 98 -14.95 -16.18 1.23
C ASP A 98 -16.38 -15.64 1.11
N SER A 99 -16.82 -14.83 2.07
CA SER A 99 -18.08 -14.09 2.06
C SER A 99 -17.90 -12.69 2.65
N TRP A 100 -18.99 -11.97 2.92
CA TRP A 100 -18.94 -10.74 3.73
C TRP A 100 -18.23 -11.02 5.05
N VAL A 101 -17.43 -10.07 5.53
CA VAL A 101 -16.49 -10.29 6.64
C VAL A 101 -17.17 -10.75 7.93
N GLU A 102 -18.39 -10.30 8.19
CA GLU A 102 -19.20 -10.71 9.36
C GLU A 102 -19.63 -12.20 9.31
N LYS A 103 -19.62 -12.80 8.12
CA LYS A 103 -20.07 -14.18 7.86
C LYS A 103 -18.93 -15.08 7.37
N ALA A 104 -17.74 -14.52 7.20
CA ALA A 104 -16.60 -15.21 6.62
C ALA A 104 -16.20 -16.41 7.48
N ARG A 105 -15.90 -17.52 6.82
CA ARG A 105 -15.44 -18.75 7.47
C ARG A 105 -14.07 -19.19 6.98
N ASN A 106 -13.59 -18.59 5.89
CA ASN A 106 -12.27 -18.86 5.35
C ASN A 106 -11.65 -17.56 4.84
N GLY A 107 -10.37 -17.34 5.16
CA GLY A 107 -9.73 -16.10 4.75
C GLY A 107 -8.48 -15.74 5.54
N TYR A 108 -8.00 -14.53 5.30
CA TYR A 108 -6.86 -13.93 6.00
C TYR A 108 -7.23 -12.52 6.40
N PHE A 109 -6.84 -12.15 7.60
CA PHE A 109 -7.05 -10.82 8.13
C PHE A 109 -5.91 -10.43 9.07
N VAL A 110 -5.66 -9.13 9.17
CA VAL A 110 -4.81 -8.59 10.21
C VAL A 110 -5.69 -8.05 11.31
N ARG A 111 -5.44 -8.49 12.54
CA ARG A 111 -6.15 -8.02 13.72
C ARG A 111 -5.31 -6.98 14.43
N ALA A 112 -5.93 -5.87 14.80
CA ALA A 112 -5.34 -4.88 15.70
C ALA A 112 -6.10 -4.94 17.03
N GLY A 113 -5.44 -5.49 18.05
CA GLY A 113 -6.02 -5.78 19.36
C GLY A 113 -6.18 -7.26 19.63
N ASN A 114 -5.74 -7.71 20.80
CA ASN A 114 -5.95 -9.04 21.37
C ASN A 114 -5.58 -8.97 22.86
N THR A 115 -5.24 -10.08 23.52
CA THR A 115 -4.78 -10.05 24.93
C THR A 115 -3.39 -9.44 25.11
N LYS A 116 -2.62 -9.29 24.04
CA LYS A 116 -1.26 -8.75 24.02
C LYS A 116 -1.20 -7.32 23.46
N ASP A 117 -2.33 -6.71 23.14
CA ASP A 117 -2.43 -5.35 22.56
C ASP A 117 -1.46 -5.15 21.37
N GLU A 118 -1.54 -6.00 20.36
CA GLU A 118 -0.62 -5.99 19.19
C GLU A 118 -1.35 -6.01 17.83
N ILE A 119 -0.57 -5.96 16.75
CA ILE A 119 -1.03 -6.09 15.35
C ILE A 119 -0.50 -7.41 14.79
N SER A 120 -1.40 -8.38 14.54
CA SER A 120 -1.01 -9.75 14.19
C SER A 120 -1.78 -10.26 12.96
N LEU A 121 -1.15 -11.12 12.16
CA LEU A 121 -1.78 -11.76 11.00
C LEU A 121 -2.45 -13.07 11.40
N TYR A 122 -3.68 -13.25 10.96
CA TYR A 122 -4.50 -14.42 11.23
C TYR A 122 -4.94 -15.11 9.94
N LYS A 123 -5.17 -16.42 10.07
CA LYS A 123 -5.83 -17.26 9.08
C LYS A 123 -7.14 -17.80 9.67
N MET A 124 -8.21 -17.70 8.90
CA MET A 124 -9.49 -18.32 9.20
C MET A 124 -9.64 -19.59 8.36
N VAL A 125 -9.93 -20.72 9.01
CA VAL A 125 -10.31 -21.98 8.35
C VAL A 125 -11.55 -22.55 9.00
N ASN A 126 -12.61 -22.75 8.22
CA ASN A 126 -13.89 -23.27 8.69
C ASN A 126 -14.47 -22.56 9.94
N GLY A 127 -14.20 -21.25 10.09
CA GLY A 127 -14.65 -20.43 11.22
C GLY A 127 -13.71 -20.40 12.43
N VAL A 128 -12.54 -21.04 12.35
CA VAL A 128 -11.52 -21.03 13.41
C VAL A 128 -10.40 -20.06 13.03
N ALA A 129 -10.15 -19.06 13.89
CA ALA A 129 -9.05 -18.12 13.74
C ALA A 129 -7.78 -18.70 14.33
N THR A 130 -6.68 -18.66 13.59
CA THR A 130 -5.35 -19.02 14.07
C THR A 130 -4.40 -17.87 13.77
N GLU A 131 -3.71 -17.40 14.80
CA GLU A 131 -2.62 -16.45 14.62
C GLU A 131 -1.47 -17.16 13.91
N ILE A 132 -0.99 -16.58 12.81
CA ILE A 132 0.09 -17.15 12.00
C ILE A 132 1.35 -16.29 12.01
N LEU A 133 1.25 -15.04 12.47
CA LEU A 133 2.38 -14.13 12.69
C LEU A 133 1.98 -13.14 13.81
N SER A 134 2.64 -13.23 14.96
CA SER A 134 2.48 -12.32 16.12
C SER A 134 3.24 -11.02 15.87
N GLY A 135 2.64 -9.91 16.25
CA GLY A 135 3.29 -8.61 16.25
C GLY A 135 4.14 -8.36 17.50
N THR A 136 4.43 -7.08 17.73
CA THR A 136 5.10 -6.60 18.93
C THR A 136 4.08 -6.48 20.08
N ASP A 137 4.21 -7.32 21.11
CA ASP A 137 3.41 -7.25 22.34
C ASP A 137 3.42 -5.83 22.95
N GLY A 138 2.24 -5.34 23.30
CA GLY A 138 2.00 -4.06 23.98
C GLY A 138 2.04 -2.83 23.08
N GLU A 139 2.27 -2.98 21.77
CA GLU A 139 2.39 -1.83 20.84
C GLU A 139 1.14 -0.95 20.83
N LEU A 140 -0.04 -1.55 20.98
CA LEU A 140 -1.33 -0.87 20.99
C LEU A 140 -1.79 -0.43 22.38
N ASN A 141 -1.03 -0.68 23.45
CA ASN A 141 -1.37 -0.28 24.82
C ASN A 141 -1.22 1.24 25.05
N LYS A 142 -2.02 2.01 24.30
CA LYS A 142 -2.03 3.47 24.18
C LYS A 142 -3.49 3.91 24.01
N THR A 143 -3.80 5.15 24.39
CA THR A 143 -5.15 5.72 24.23
C THR A 143 -5.41 6.30 22.84
N ASN A 144 -4.36 6.49 22.04
CA ASN A 144 -4.44 6.87 20.64
C ASN A 144 -3.45 6.03 19.83
N ASN A 145 -3.99 5.15 19.00
CA ASN A 145 -3.22 4.23 18.16
C ASN A 145 -3.43 4.62 16.71
N TYR A 146 -2.44 5.26 16.07
CA TYR A 146 -2.53 5.66 14.67
C TYR A 146 -1.42 4.99 13.86
N TYR A 147 -1.80 4.06 12.98
CA TYR A 147 -0.84 3.25 12.24
C TYR A 147 -1.19 3.13 10.77
N LYS A 148 -0.14 3.02 9.96
CA LYS A 148 -0.20 2.39 8.65
C LYS A 148 0.26 0.94 8.80
N VAL A 149 -0.49 0.02 8.22
CA VAL A 149 -0.14 -1.40 8.20
C VAL A 149 -0.07 -1.85 6.76
N TRP A 150 0.92 -2.70 6.44
CA TRP A 150 0.96 -3.32 5.14
C TRP A 150 1.52 -4.74 5.18
N LEU A 151 1.00 -5.57 4.29
CA LEU A 151 1.52 -6.87 3.96
C LEU A 151 2.24 -6.80 2.62
N VAL A 152 3.40 -7.44 2.55
CA VAL A 152 4.12 -7.69 1.30
C VAL A 152 4.12 -9.18 1.02
N ARG A 153 3.58 -9.56 -0.13
CA ARG A 153 3.65 -10.93 -0.64
C ARG A 153 4.73 -11.03 -1.71
N LYS A 154 5.65 -11.97 -1.53
CA LYS A 154 6.67 -12.33 -2.52
C LYS A 154 6.66 -13.85 -2.73
N GLY A 155 5.94 -14.30 -3.76
CA GLY A 155 5.65 -15.72 -3.95
C GLY A 155 4.76 -16.25 -2.83
N ASP A 156 5.23 -17.25 -2.11
CA ASP A 156 4.56 -17.81 -0.92
C ASP A 156 5.07 -17.20 0.38
N SER A 157 5.98 -16.22 0.34
CA SER A 157 6.41 -15.47 1.53
C SER A 157 5.51 -14.27 1.77
N VAL A 158 5.09 -14.07 3.02
CA VAL A 158 4.26 -12.96 3.47
C VAL A 158 4.95 -12.25 4.62
N SER A 159 5.15 -10.94 4.49
CA SER A 159 5.77 -10.10 5.51
C SER A 159 4.76 -9.06 6.01
N LEU A 160 4.63 -8.93 7.34
CA LEU A 160 3.78 -7.92 7.98
C LEU A 160 4.63 -6.76 8.47
N TYR A 161 4.24 -5.56 8.09
CA TYR A 161 4.88 -4.32 8.53
C TYR A 161 3.85 -3.40 9.15
N ARG A 162 4.34 -2.56 10.06
CA ARG A 162 3.61 -1.41 10.59
C ARG A 162 4.47 -0.17 10.53
N LYS A 163 3.80 0.98 10.50
CA LYS A 163 4.39 2.28 10.79
C LYS A 163 3.49 3.00 11.78
N ASP A 164 4.03 3.34 12.94
CA ASP A 164 3.40 4.26 13.87
C ASP A 164 3.41 5.65 13.22
N LEU A 165 2.23 6.21 12.97
CA LEU A 165 2.08 7.51 12.30
C LEU A 165 2.25 8.69 13.27
N VAL A 166 2.29 8.44 14.58
CA VAL A 166 2.62 9.43 15.60
C VAL A 166 4.14 9.55 15.75
N THR A 167 4.83 8.42 15.92
CA THR A 167 6.30 8.40 16.11
C THR A 167 7.09 8.31 14.80
N THR A 168 6.40 8.02 13.68
CA THR A 168 6.96 7.74 12.35
C THR A 168 7.80 6.47 12.24
N THR A 169 7.90 5.70 13.33
CA THR A 169 8.69 4.47 13.43
C THR A 169 8.10 3.37 12.53
N THR A 170 8.94 2.73 11.73
CA THR A 170 8.57 1.60 10.86
C THR A 170 9.18 0.31 11.37
N VAL A 171 8.37 -0.76 11.48
CA VAL A 171 8.78 -2.07 11.99
C VAL A 171 8.30 -3.17 11.05
N LEU A 172 9.17 -4.14 10.78
CA LEU A 172 8.81 -5.46 10.24
C LEU A 172 8.45 -6.36 11.42
N GLU A 173 7.19 -6.74 11.54
CA GLU A 173 6.73 -7.64 12.62
C GLU A 173 7.22 -9.06 12.39
N GLY A 174 7.25 -9.51 11.13
CA GLY A 174 7.77 -10.82 10.80
C GLY A 174 7.59 -11.19 9.34
N THR A 175 8.10 -12.36 8.98
CA THR A 175 7.91 -12.98 7.67
C THR A 175 7.62 -14.46 7.84
N ILE A 176 6.60 -14.96 7.15
CA ILE A 176 6.18 -16.36 7.18
C ILE A 176 6.05 -16.93 5.77
N TYR A 177 5.98 -18.25 5.67
CA TYR A 177 5.63 -18.96 4.45
C TYR A 177 4.13 -19.32 4.49
N GLU A 178 3.34 -18.75 3.59
CA GLU A 178 1.90 -18.97 3.48
C GLU A 178 1.47 -19.01 2.00
N LYS A 179 1.35 -20.22 1.47
CA LYS A 179 0.97 -20.51 0.08
C LYS A 179 -0.49 -20.15 -0.23
N GLY A 180 -1.33 -20.00 0.80
CA GLY A 180 -2.77 -19.83 0.68
C GLY A 180 -3.27 -18.39 0.63
N LEU A 181 -2.41 -17.38 0.77
CA LEU A 181 -2.80 -15.96 0.71
C LEU A 181 -3.10 -15.53 -0.74
N LYS A 182 -4.12 -16.13 -1.35
CA LYS A 182 -4.64 -15.81 -2.69
C LYS A 182 -6.01 -15.13 -2.55
N GLY A 183 -6.39 -14.36 -3.57
CA GLY A 183 -7.56 -13.48 -3.54
C GLY A 183 -8.81 -14.14 -3.00
N GLY A 184 -9.37 -13.57 -1.93
CA GLY A 184 -10.73 -13.84 -1.50
C GLY A 184 -11.72 -13.07 -2.37
N ARG A 185 -13.01 -13.38 -2.22
CA ARG A 185 -14.07 -12.67 -2.95
C ARG A 185 -14.37 -11.29 -2.37
N TYR A 186 -13.99 -11.09 -1.10
CA TYR A 186 -14.25 -9.88 -0.36
C TYR A 186 -13.01 -9.37 0.37
N VAL A 187 -12.91 -8.05 0.44
CA VAL A 187 -12.10 -7.29 1.40
C VAL A 187 -13.06 -6.64 2.39
N GLY A 188 -12.62 -6.37 3.61
CA GLY A 188 -13.45 -5.59 4.52
C GLY A 188 -12.86 -5.35 5.88
N ILE A 189 -13.62 -4.62 6.69
CA ILE A 189 -13.30 -4.33 8.08
C ILE A 189 -14.39 -4.96 8.94
N HIS A 190 -13.99 -5.79 9.90
CA HIS A 190 -14.88 -6.37 10.90
C HIS A 190 -14.51 -5.82 12.27
N VAL A 191 -15.50 -5.30 12.98
CA VAL A 191 -15.32 -4.65 14.28
C VAL A 191 -15.97 -5.53 15.33
N ILE A 192 -15.19 -5.88 16.36
CA ILE A 192 -15.67 -6.55 17.55
C ILE A 192 -15.59 -5.54 18.67
N GLN A 193 -16.73 -5.18 19.23
CA GLN A 193 -16.86 -4.08 20.17
C GLN A 193 -17.74 -4.48 21.35
N ASN A 194 -17.20 -4.37 22.56
CA ASN A 194 -17.96 -4.59 23.78
C ASN A 194 -17.93 -3.33 24.66
N GLY A 195 -19.11 -2.91 25.11
CA GLY A 195 -19.31 -1.66 25.83
C GLY A 195 -19.46 -0.45 24.90
N THR A 196 -19.76 0.69 25.52
CA THR A 196 -20.08 1.93 24.80
C THR A 196 -18.88 2.85 24.57
N THR A 197 -17.76 2.62 25.26
CA THR A 197 -16.57 3.49 25.21
C THR A 197 -15.84 3.48 23.86
N ALA A 198 -15.99 2.38 23.12
CA ALA A 198 -15.38 2.16 21.81
C ALA A 198 -16.24 2.67 20.62
N ILE A 199 -17.53 2.94 20.87
CA ILE A 199 -18.47 3.47 19.86
C ILE A 199 -17.88 4.77 19.27
N GLY A 200 -17.76 4.84 17.94
CA GLY A 200 -17.28 6.05 17.29
C GLY A 200 -15.75 6.25 17.31
N LYS A 201 -14.97 5.29 17.83
CA LYS A 201 -13.54 5.47 18.10
C LYS A 201 -12.58 4.86 17.08
N HIS A 202 -13.08 4.17 16.06
CA HIS A 202 -12.24 3.57 15.02
C HIS A 202 -12.38 4.32 13.70
N PHE A 203 -11.25 4.68 13.13
CA PHE A 203 -11.12 5.28 11.81
C PHE A 203 -10.24 4.41 10.92
N PHE A 204 -10.54 4.40 9.62
CA PHE A 204 -9.78 3.70 8.60
C PHE A 204 -9.61 4.59 7.38
N ASP A 205 -8.49 4.45 6.71
CA ASP A 205 -8.15 5.28 5.55
C ASP A 205 -7.13 4.59 4.63
N ASN A 206 -6.93 5.16 3.43
CA ASN A 206 -5.84 4.85 2.51
C ASN A 206 -5.68 3.35 2.24
N ILE A 207 -6.80 2.68 1.94
CA ILE A 207 -6.81 1.27 1.60
C ILE A 207 -6.27 1.11 0.18
N TYR A 208 -5.29 0.23 0.01
CA TYR A 208 -4.81 -0.20 -1.30
C TYR A 208 -4.42 -1.67 -1.28
N ILE A 209 -4.94 -2.42 -2.24
CA ILE A 209 -4.60 -3.81 -2.48
C ILE A 209 -4.31 -3.95 -3.96
N GLY A 210 -3.13 -4.43 -4.31
CA GLY A 210 -2.75 -4.52 -5.71
C GLY A 210 -1.31 -4.93 -5.89
N LYS A 211 -0.79 -4.70 -7.09
CA LYS A 211 0.62 -4.93 -7.37
C LYS A 211 1.48 -3.92 -6.62
N LYS A 212 2.76 -4.26 -6.40
CA LYS A 212 3.69 -3.26 -5.92
C LYS A 212 3.75 -2.13 -6.96
N ILE A 213 3.39 -0.92 -6.56
CA ILE A 213 3.60 0.27 -7.38
C ILE A 213 5.12 0.41 -7.52
N ARG A 214 5.63 0.13 -8.71
CA ARG A 214 7.03 0.32 -9.04
C ARG A 214 7.16 1.71 -9.62
N ASP A 215 8.26 2.37 -9.29
CA ASP A 215 8.62 3.55 -10.07
C ASP A 215 8.93 3.09 -11.50
N THR A 216 8.18 3.63 -12.45
CA THR A 216 8.35 3.37 -13.89
C THR A 216 8.76 4.63 -14.63
N LEU A 217 8.85 5.77 -13.95
CA LEU A 217 9.33 7.00 -14.56
C LEU A 217 10.86 6.95 -14.51
N PRO A 218 11.55 7.00 -15.66
CA PRO A 218 12.99 7.12 -15.64
C PRO A 218 13.38 8.54 -15.20
N PRO A 219 14.50 8.71 -14.47
CA PRO A 219 15.03 10.01 -14.15
C PRO A 219 15.26 10.84 -15.41
N LYS A 220 14.84 12.10 -15.36
CA LYS A 220 15.04 13.08 -16.42
C LYS A 220 16.07 14.10 -15.95
N MET A 221 17.00 14.42 -16.83
CA MET A 221 17.92 15.54 -16.62
C MET A 221 17.09 16.84 -16.56
N ALA A 222 17.09 17.48 -15.40
CA ALA A 222 16.43 18.76 -15.17
C ALA A 222 17.35 19.92 -15.57
N SER A 223 18.65 19.83 -15.27
CA SER A 223 19.65 20.80 -15.69
C SER A 223 21.05 20.17 -15.80
N ALA A 224 21.91 20.83 -16.57
CA ALA A 224 23.33 20.54 -16.67
C ALA A 224 24.11 21.85 -16.81
N GLU A 225 25.09 22.07 -15.93
CA GLU A 225 25.84 23.32 -15.84
C GLU A 225 27.34 23.05 -15.76
N PHE A 226 28.13 23.81 -16.51
CA PHE A 226 29.57 23.78 -16.36
C PHE A 226 29.96 24.41 -15.02
N ILE A 227 30.67 23.64 -14.20
CA ILE A 227 31.26 24.13 -12.95
C ILE A 227 32.78 24.31 -13.05
N TYR A 228 33.42 23.57 -13.98
CA TYR A 228 34.81 23.74 -14.38
C TYR A 228 34.98 23.37 -15.86
N PRO A 229 36.11 23.71 -16.50
CA PRO A 229 36.34 23.36 -17.91
C PRO A 229 36.21 21.88 -18.23
N ASN A 230 36.40 20.98 -17.26
CA ASN A 230 36.24 19.53 -17.44
C ASN A 230 35.17 18.91 -16.52
N LYS A 231 34.29 19.73 -15.91
CA LYS A 231 33.26 19.23 -14.99
C LYS A 231 31.90 19.88 -15.25
N ILE A 232 30.89 19.03 -15.34
CA ILE A 232 29.49 19.43 -15.49
C ILE A 232 28.74 18.92 -14.26
N SER A 233 28.04 19.81 -13.57
CA SER A 233 27.05 19.46 -12.55
C SER A 233 25.73 19.13 -13.24
N VAL A 234 25.15 17.97 -12.96
CA VAL A 234 23.87 17.53 -13.51
C VAL A 234 22.88 17.35 -12.38
N THR A 235 21.69 17.92 -12.54
CA THR A 235 20.56 17.73 -11.63
C THR A 235 19.46 16.96 -12.36
N PHE A 236 18.93 15.93 -11.71
CA PHE A 236 17.78 15.15 -12.16
C PHE A 236 16.51 15.59 -11.44
N ASN A 237 15.34 15.24 -11.99
CA ASN A 237 14.05 15.48 -11.34
C ASN A 237 13.73 14.48 -10.20
N GLU A 238 14.61 13.50 -9.98
CA GLU A 238 14.48 12.49 -8.94
C GLU A 238 15.86 11.89 -8.57
N PRO A 239 16.01 11.25 -7.39
CA PRO A 239 17.23 10.56 -7.00
C PRO A 239 17.64 9.48 -8.00
N VAL A 240 18.92 9.43 -8.40
CA VAL A 240 19.41 8.45 -9.37
C VAL A 240 20.37 7.46 -8.73
N LYS A 241 20.24 6.18 -9.08
CA LYS A 241 21.13 5.10 -8.63
C LYS A 241 21.82 4.44 -9.83
N ASN A 242 22.99 3.85 -9.57
CA ASN A 242 23.76 3.07 -10.54
C ASN A 242 24.15 3.85 -11.80
N LEU A 243 24.51 5.13 -11.65
CA LEU A 243 25.02 5.93 -12.76
C LEU A 243 26.27 5.28 -13.37
N GLN A 244 26.30 5.19 -14.70
CA GLN A 244 27.42 4.67 -15.49
C GLN A 244 27.82 5.70 -16.54
N SER A 245 29.13 5.84 -16.81
CA SER A 245 29.62 6.79 -17.81
C SER A 245 28.97 6.59 -19.19
N THR A 246 28.61 5.36 -19.56
CA THR A 246 27.96 5.02 -20.83
C THR A 246 26.54 5.56 -20.98
N GLN A 247 25.93 6.06 -19.90
CA GLN A 247 24.60 6.69 -19.93
C GLN A 247 24.67 8.17 -20.31
N PHE A 248 25.86 8.75 -20.39
CA PHE A 248 26.08 10.15 -20.69
C PHE A 248 26.92 10.30 -21.94
N SER A 249 26.51 11.20 -22.82
CA SER A 249 27.31 11.66 -23.95
C SER A 249 27.28 13.17 -23.98
N LEU A 250 28.44 13.79 -24.14
CA LEU A 250 28.55 15.22 -24.36
C LEU A 250 28.85 15.50 -25.82
N SER A 251 28.13 16.44 -26.43
CA SER A 251 28.47 17.01 -27.73
C SER A 251 28.51 18.52 -27.64
N VAL A 252 29.54 19.13 -28.23
CA VAL A 252 29.70 20.58 -28.30
C VAL A 252 29.74 20.97 -29.77
N ASN A 253 28.86 21.87 -30.20
CA ASN A 253 28.73 22.32 -31.60
C ASN A 253 28.67 21.14 -32.59
N GLY A 254 27.94 20.07 -32.25
CA GLY A 254 27.81 18.86 -33.07
C GLY A 254 29.00 17.89 -33.01
N THR A 255 30.08 18.21 -32.30
CA THR A 255 31.25 17.33 -32.12
C THR A 255 31.15 16.57 -30.80
N SER A 256 31.18 15.23 -30.87
CA SER A 256 31.17 14.37 -29.68
C SER A 256 32.45 14.57 -28.86
N GLN A 257 32.27 14.86 -27.58
CA GLN A 257 33.32 14.89 -26.55
C GLN A 257 33.41 13.54 -25.80
N GLY A 258 32.54 12.59 -26.16
CA GLY A 258 32.46 11.28 -25.53
C GLY A 258 31.75 11.29 -24.18
N ASN A 259 32.09 10.29 -23.37
CA ASN A 259 31.48 10.02 -22.08
C ASN A 259 32.38 10.57 -20.96
N PRO A 260 31.84 10.90 -19.78
CA PRO A 260 32.65 11.29 -18.64
C PRO A 260 33.58 10.15 -18.21
N SER A 261 34.80 10.49 -17.83
CA SER A 261 35.78 9.55 -17.28
C SER A 261 35.47 9.16 -15.84
N LEU A 262 34.75 10.02 -15.10
CA LEU A 262 34.33 9.78 -13.73
C LEU A 262 32.97 10.43 -13.47
N ILE A 263 32.14 9.76 -12.69
CA ILE A 263 30.91 10.31 -12.14
C ILE A 263 31.08 10.39 -10.63
N ILE A 264 30.78 11.56 -10.06
CA ILE A 264 30.86 11.80 -8.62
C ILE A 264 29.43 12.08 -8.14
N PRO A 265 28.71 11.09 -7.57
CA PRO A 265 27.40 11.30 -6.99
C PRO A 265 27.47 12.24 -5.77
N ASP A 266 26.43 13.04 -5.56
CA ASP A 266 26.26 13.79 -4.32
C ASP A 266 25.45 12.94 -3.33
N PHE A 267 26.06 12.56 -2.21
CA PHE A 267 25.42 11.72 -1.20
C PHE A 267 24.43 12.46 -0.31
N LEU A 268 24.48 13.80 -0.29
CA LEU A 268 23.53 14.65 0.44
C LEU A 268 22.38 15.13 -0.46
N ALA A 269 22.61 15.14 -1.78
CA ALA A 269 21.61 15.44 -2.81
C ALA A 269 21.62 14.35 -3.90
N PRO A 270 20.97 13.19 -3.69
CA PRO A 270 21.09 12.02 -4.56
C PRO A 270 20.49 12.20 -5.98
N GLU A 271 19.81 13.31 -6.23
CA GLU A 271 19.39 13.79 -7.54
C GLU A 271 20.50 14.56 -8.29
N LYS A 272 21.69 14.74 -7.70
CA LYS A 272 22.82 15.45 -8.30
C LYS A 272 24.04 14.56 -8.48
N CYS A 273 24.78 14.84 -9.54
CA CYS A 273 26.11 14.27 -9.75
C CYS A 273 27.01 15.23 -10.53
N ILE A 274 28.32 15.07 -10.38
CA ILE A 274 29.32 15.74 -11.21
C ILE A 274 29.85 14.75 -12.25
N LEU A 275 29.72 15.12 -13.52
CA LEU A 275 30.35 14.45 -14.64
C LEU A 275 31.73 15.08 -14.85
N GLN A 276 32.79 14.30 -14.68
CA GLN A 276 34.17 14.74 -14.95
C GLN A 276 34.68 14.11 -16.25
N PHE A 277 35.27 14.93 -17.10
CA PHE A 277 35.87 14.52 -18.37
C PHE A 277 37.41 14.50 -18.25
N SER A 278 38.05 13.68 -19.07
CA SER A 278 39.51 13.48 -19.07
C SER A 278 40.28 14.68 -19.60
N GLN A 279 39.62 15.56 -20.37
CA GLN A 279 40.18 16.76 -20.97
C GLN A 279 39.26 17.95 -20.71
N ASN A 280 39.81 19.16 -20.80
CA ASN A 280 39.01 20.37 -20.81
C ASN A 280 38.10 20.40 -22.05
N ILE A 281 36.84 20.68 -21.82
CA ILE A 281 35.81 20.83 -22.84
C ILE A 281 35.99 22.21 -23.46
N LYS A 282 36.29 22.25 -24.75
CA LYS A 282 36.37 23.50 -25.52
C LYS A 282 34.96 23.80 -26.03
N THR A 283 34.34 24.83 -25.47
CA THR A 283 33.04 25.38 -25.92
C THR A 283 33.18 26.12 -27.23
#